data_AF-A0A3N5R7X9-F1
#
_entry.id   AF-A0A3N5R7X9-F1
#
_cell.length_a   1.000
_cell.length_b   1.000
_cell.length_c   1.000
_cell.angle_alpha   90.00
_cell.angle_beta   90.00
_cell.angle_gamma   90.00
#
_symmetry.space_group_name_H-M   'P 1'
#
loop_
_entity.id
_entity.type
_entity.pdbx_description
1 polymer ?
#
loop_
_entity_poly.entity_id
_entity_poly.type
_entity_poly.pdbx_seq_one_letter_code
_entity_poly.pdbx_strand_id
1 'polypeptide(L)'
;MPIIPNVTKYTIDSDNRLYRDGKRLRVSRSDNGVFGRVWCDDGVRRRLNLSKAIEPEMQLTHEYVFERENARLHDDFPDYAVTNYGDVYCLRKSKCGVHANSYYIVPDFLHGPTNKRYISIRRADGRRYQIRLARFVRHVWGADANFNEEE
;
A
#
# COMPACT_ATOMS: atom_id res chain seq x y z
N MET A 1 -4.58 -1.58 22.79
CA MET A 1 -3.18 -1.96 22.54
C MET A 1 -2.95 -1.95 21.04
N PRO A 2 -1.93 -1.27 20.53
CA PRO A 2 -1.59 -1.31 19.10
C PRO A 2 -1.23 -2.74 18.70
N ILE A 3 -1.85 -3.23 17.63
CA ILE A 3 -1.68 -4.59 17.13
C ILE A 3 -0.69 -4.54 15.97
N ILE A 4 0.30 -5.42 15.97
CA ILE A 4 1.20 -5.56 14.83
C ILE A 4 0.54 -6.52 13.82
N PRO A 5 0.28 -6.10 12.57
CA PRO A 5 -0.37 -6.95 11.58
C PRO A 5 0.50 -8.16 11.25
N ASN A 6 -0.11 -9.36 11.25
CA ASN A 6 0.55 -10.64 10.94
C ASN A 6 1.68 -11.00 11.90
N VAL A 7 1.53 -10.68 13.18
CA VAL A 7 2.51 -11.05 14.20
C VAL A 7 1.80 -11.49 15.47
N THR A 8 1.46 -12.78 15.56
CA THR A 8 0.68 -13.33 16.68
C THR A 8 1.43 -13.43 18.02
N LYS A 9 2.77 -13.44 18.01
CA LYS A 9 3.62 -13.68 19.20
C LYS A 9 4.16 -12.41 19.87
N TYR A 10 3.83 -11.25 19.33
CA TYR A 10 4.46 -9.99 19.71
C TYR A 10 3.44 -8.98 20.22
N THR A 11 3.82 -8.20 21.22
CA THR A 11 3.00 -7.11 21.76
C THR A 11 3.84 -5.85 21.91
N ILE A 12 3.19 -4.69 21.85
CA ILE A 12 3.80 -3.37 22.06
C ILE A 12 3.06 -2.67 23.20
N ASP A 13 3.79 -2.11 24.15
CA ASP A 13 3.22 -1.27 25.23
C ASP A 13 3.10 0.20 24.80
N SER A 14 2.49 1.04 25.65
CA SER A 14 2.36 2.48 25.40
C SER A 14 3.70 3.23 25.29
N ASP A 15 4.80 2.62 25.77
CA ASP A 15 6.14 3.21 25.77
C ASP A 15 6.98 2.75 24.56
N ASN A 16 6.34 2.17 23.53
CA ASN A 16 6.99 1.60 22.35
C ASN A 16 8.02 0.51 22.68
N ARG A 17 7.80 -0.24 23.77
CA ARG A 17 8.59 -1.44 24.08
C ARG A 17 7.97 -2.64 23.41
N LEU A 18 8.82 -3.41 22.74
CA LEU A 18 8.44 -4.64 22.06
C LEU A 18 8.62 -5.84 22.98
N TYR A 19 7.64 -6.73 23.02
CA TYR A 19 7.67 -7.99 23.75
C TYR A 19 7.40 -9.15 22.82
N ARG A 20 7.96 -10.32 23.14
CA ARG A 20 7.64 -11.61 22.53
C ARG A 20 7.43 -12.64 23.62
N ASP A 21 6.26 -13.26 23.64
CA ASP A 21 5.91 -14.27 24.67
C ASP A 21 6.18 -13.74 26.11
N GLY A 22 5.84 -12.46 26.35
CA GLY A 22 6.07 -11.76 27.63
C GLY A 22 7.52 -11.29 27.88
N LYS A 23 8.50 -11.68 27.06
CA LYS A 23 9.89 -11.23 27.20
C LYS A 23 10.15 -9.95 26.43
N ARG A 24 10.71 -8.95 27.11
CA ARG A 24 11.10 -7.67 26.50
C ARG A 24 12.23 -7.88 25.50
N LEU A 25 12.08 -7.31 24.30
CA LEU A 25 13.07 -7.34 23.24
C LEU A 25 13.84 -6.03 23.14
N ARG A 26 15.04 -6.11 22.55
CA ARG A 26 15.85 -4.94 22.24
C ARG A 26 15.27 -4.21 21.02
N VAL A 27 15.16 -2.90 21.14
CA VAL A 27 14.75 -1.98 20.08
C VAL A 27 15.92 -1.04 19.74
N SER A 28 15.94 -0.51 18.53
CA SER A 28 16.90 0.53 18.11
C SER A 28 16.21 1.89 18.04
N ARG A 29 16.86 2.94 18.52
CA ARG A 29 16.35 4.32 18.44
C ARG A 29 17.14 5.09 17.38
N SER A 30 16.45 5.94 16.64
CA SER A 30 17.02 6.91 15.68
C SER A 30 16.08 8.11 15.56
N ASP A 31 16.50 9.16 14.88
CA ASP A 31 15.69 10.38 14.65
C ASP A 31 14.33 10.09 14.01
N ASN A 32 14.24 9.02 13.22
CA ASN A 32 13.02 8.57 12.54
C ASN A 32 12.08 7.69 13.40
N GLY A 33 12.41 7.45 14.67
CA GLY A 33 11.58 6.71 15.63
C GLY A 33 12.26 5.51 16.31
N VAL A 34 11.45 4.72 17.01
CA VAL A 34 11.85 3.47 17.69
C VAL A 34 11.55 2.29 16.77
N PHE A 35 12.55 1.43 16.54
CA PHE A 35 12.40 0.29 15.64
C PHE A 35 12.59 -1.05 16.35
N GLY A 36 11.69 -1.98 16.05
CA GLY A 36 11.75 -3.38 16.46
C GLY A 36 11.97 -4.31 15.27
N ARG A 37 12.53 -5.50 15.51
CA ARG A 37 12.56 -6.59 14.52
C ARG A 37 11.61 -7.69 14.97
N VAL A 38 10.65 -8.05 14.12
CA VAL A 38 9.65 -9.08 14.39
C VAL A 38 9.72 -10.19 13.34
N TRP A 39 9.31 -11.40 13.70
CA TRP A 39 9.04 -12.48 12.77
C TRP A 39 7.53 -12.48 12.50
N CYS A 40 7.15 -12.19 11.26
CA CYS A 40 5.76 -12.24 10.83
C CYS A 40 5.29 -13.70 10.70
N ASP A 41 3.97 -13.89 10.69
CA ASP A 41 3.33 -15.22 10.58
C ASP A 41 3.66 -15.90 9.23
N ASP A 42 4.05 -15.13 8.20
CA ASP A 42 4.58 -15.60 6.91
C ASP A 42 6.02 -16.14 6.99
N GLY A 43 6.63 -16.14 8.18
CA GLY A 43 8.01 -16.58 8.40
C GLY A 43 9.06 -15.55 7.97
N VAL A 44 8.68 -14.32 7.59
CA VAL A 44 9.63 -13.27 7.18
C VAL A 44 9.97 -12.37 8.36
N ARG A 45 11.25 -12.03 8.50
CA ARG A 45 11.71 -11.07 9.51
C ARG A 45 11.61 -9.64 8.99
N ARG A 46 10.81 -8.79 9.64
CA ARG A 46 10.61 -7.39 9.25
C ARG A 46 11.09 -6.42 10.32
N ARG A 47 11.53 -5.24 9.88
CA ARG A 47 11.85 -4.09 10.75
C ARG A 47 10.65 -3.16 10.76
N LEU A 48 10.12 -2.87 11.94
CA LEU A 48 8.94 -2.03 12.13
C LEU A 48 9.28 -0.76 12.88
N ASN A 49 8.63 0.34 12.53
CA ASN A 49 8.69 1.58 13.29
C ASN A 49 7.59 1.55 14.36
N LEU A 50 7.98 1.22 15.59
CA LEU A 50 7.09 1.11 16.75
C LEU A 50 6.47 2.48 17.10
N SER A 51 7.20 3.58 16.85
CA SER A 51 6.68 4.93 17.06
C SER A 51 5.56 5.33 16.09
N LYS A 52 5.36 4.54 15.03
CA LYS A 52 4.27 4.71 14.06
C LYS A 52 3.29 3.53 14.10
N ALA A 53 3.42 2.62 15.07
CA ALA A 53 2.54 1.47 15.19
C ALA A 53 1.17 1.91 15.74
N ILE A 54 0.34 2.47 14.87
CA ILE A 54 -1.09 2.66 15.07
C ILE A 54 -1.77 2.15 13.80
N GLU A 55 -2.72 1.25 14.06
CA GLU A 55 -3.49 0.39 13.14
C GLU A 55 -2.68 -0.63 12.34
N PRO A 56 -3.16 -1.90 12.28
CA PRO A 56 -2.61 -2.86 11.34
C PRO A 56 -2.69 -2.23 9.95
N GLU A 57 -1.55 -2.07 9.27
CA GLU A 57 -1.53 -1.77 7.83
C GLU A 57 -2.53 -2.73 7.18
N MET A 58 -3.66 -2.17 6.75
CA MET A 58 -4.72 -2.95 6.18
C MET A 58 -4.13 -3.67 4.97
N GLN A 59 -4.03 -5.00 5.04
CA GLN A 59 -3.58 -5.76 3.90
C GLN A 59 -4.65 -5.63 2.83
N LEU A 60 -4.28 -5.01 1.71
CA LEU A 60 -5.14 -4.94 0.54
C LEU A 60 -5.27 -6.35 -0.03
N THR A 61 -6.46 -6.92 0.09
CA THR A 61 -6.85 -8.21 -0.48
C THR A 61 -7.61 -8.02 -1.79
N HIS A 62 -7.83 -9.12 -2.51
CA HIS A 62 -8.67 -9.11 -3.71
C HIS A 62 -10.10 -8.68 -3.36
N GLU A 63 -10.69 -9.29 -2.33
CA GLU A 63 -12.01 -8.95 -1.80
C GLU A 63 -12.11 -7.46 -1.44
N TYR A 64 -11.10 -6.92 -0.76
CA TYR A 64 -11.09 -5.49 -0.44
C TYR A 64 -11.13 -4.61 -1.70
N VAL A 65 -10.26 -4.87 -2.67
CA VAL A 65 -10.14 -4.05 -3.87
C VAL A 65 -11.39 -4.11 -4.74
N PHE A 66 -11.97 -5.31 -4.93
CA PHE A 66 -13.06 -5.50 -5.89
C PHE A 66 -14.44 -5.42 -5.27
N GLU A 67 -14.63 -5.89 -4.04
CA GLU A 67 -15.96 -5.98 -3.42
C GLU A 67 -16.23 -4.78 -2.53
N ARG A 68 -15.23 -4.33 -1.77
CA ARG A 68 -15.38 -3.18 -0.87
C ARG A 68 -15.13 -1.84 -1.55
N GLU A 69 -14.02 -1.72 -2.27
CA GLU A 69 -13.67 -0.49 -3.00
C GLU A 69 -14.33 -0.42 -4.37
N ASN A 70 -15.00 -1.50 -4.80
CA ASN A 70 -15.67 -1.61 -6.10
C ASN A 70 -14.74 -1.23 -7.28
N ALA A 71 -13.43 -1.49 -7.16
CA ALA A 71 -12.48 -1.16 -8.22
C ALA A 71 -12.71 -2.05 -9.44
N ARG A 72 -12.38 -1.52 -10.63
CA ARG A 72 -12.47 -2.26 -11.90
C ARG A 72 -11.09 -2.42 -12.52
N LEU A 73 -10.86 -3.56 -13.16
CA LEU A 73 -9.62 -3.81 -13.91
C LEU A 73 -9.49 -2.84 -15.08
N HIS A 74 -8.25 -2.48 -15.40
CA HIS A 74 -7.95 -1.72 -16.61
C HIS A 74 -7.54 -2.67 -17.75
N ASP A 75 -8.25 -2.64 -18.87
CA ASP A 75 -8.05 -3.60 -19.97
C ASP A 75 -6.63 -3.57 -20.56
N ASP A 76 -6.11 -2.37 -20.85
CA ASP A 76 -4.72 -2.20 -21.33
C ASP A 76 -3.63 -2.51 -20.29
N PHE A 77 -4.01 -2.62 -19.01
CA PHE A 77 -3.10 -2.75 -17.87
C PHE A 77 -3.69 -3.71 -16.82
N PRO A 78 -3.79 -5.02 -17.12
CA PRO A 78 -4.54 -5.99 -16.30
C PRO A 78 -3.95 -6.25 -14.91
N ASP A 79 -2.70 -5.80 -14.68
CA ASP A 79 -2.07 -5.81 -13.36
C ASP A 79 -2.61 -4.70 -12.43
N TYR A 80 -3.53 -3.86 -12.91
CA TYR A 80 -4.03 -2.68 -12.22
C TYR A 80 -5.56 -2.65 -12.16
N ALA A 81 -6.08 -2.20 -11.03
CA ALA A 81 -7.49 -1.88 -10.83
C ALA A 81 -7.65 -0.42 -10.38
N VAL A 82 -8.79 0.19 -10.68
CA VAL A 82 -9.05 1.59 -10.35
C VAL A 82 -10.48 1.80 -9.85
N THR A 83 -10.65 2.61 -8.81
CA THR A 83 -11.97 3.03 -8.32
C THR A 83 -12.54 4.16 -9.17
N ASN A 84 -13.84 4.40 -9.07
CA ASN A 84 -14.46 5.56 -9.73
C ASN A 84 -14.00 6.91 -9.15
N TYR A 85 -13.32 6.90 -7.99
CA TYR A 85 -12.71 8.06 -7.32
C TYR A 85 -11.21 8.25 -7.60
N GLY A 86 -10.59 7.36 -8.38
CA GLY A 86 -9.20 7.54 -8.83
C GLY A 86 -8.12 6.88 -7.99
N ASP A 87 -8.47 6.06 -7.00
CA ASP A 87 -7.50 5.19 -6.35
C ASP A 87 -7.09 4.06 -7.30
N VAL A 88 -5.78 3.92 -7.51
CA VAL A 88 -5.22 2.91 -8.43
C VAL A 88 -4.48 1.86 -7.62
N TYR A 89 -4.90 0.60 -7.74
CA TYR A 89 -4.28 -0.54 -7.10
C TYR A 89 -3.37 -1.29 -8.09
N CYS A 90 -2.20 -1.72 -7.62
CA CYS A 90 -1.36 -2.68 -8.31
C CYS A 90 -1.59 -4.07 -7.71
N LEU A 91 -2.07 -5.00 -8.54
CA LEU A 91 -2.41 -6.37 -8.17
C LEU A 91 -1.25 -7.33 -8.37
N ARG A 92 -0.25 -6.94 -9.17
CA ARG A 92 0.93 -7.78 -9.38
C ARG A 92 1.80 -7.82 -8.13
N LYS A 93 1.79 -8.97 -7.47
CA LYS A 93 2.66 -9.27 -6.32
C LYS A 93 4.11 -9.35 -6.77
N SER A 94 4.91 -8.37 -6.37
CA SER A 94 6.37 -8.41 -6.60
C SER A 94 7.01 -9.47 -5.70
N LYS A 95 8.05 -10.14 -6.18
CA LYS A 95 8.86 -11.05 -5.34
C LYS A 95 9.80 -10.32 -4.38
N CYS A 96 10.08 -9.03 -4.64
CA CYS A 96 11.05 -8.23 -3.90
C CYS A 96 10.63 -6.75 -3.79
N GLY A 97 11.25 -6.02 -2.85
CA GLY A 97 11.01 -4.59 -2.61
C GLY A 97 9.98 -4.31 -1.51
N VAL A 98 9.60 -3.05 -1.36
CA VAL A 98 8.73 -2.54 -0.27
C VAL A 98 7.32 -3.13 -0.33
N HIS A 99 6.84 -3.49 -1.53
CA HIS A 99 5.51 -4.07 -1.77
C HIS A 99 5.60 -5.55 -2.18
N ALA A 100 6.59 -6.29 -1.65
CA ALA A 100 6.74 -7.70 -1.96
C ALA A 100 5.52 -8.50 -1.45
N ASN A 101 4.99 -9.37 -2.30
CA ASN A 101 3.86 -10.27 -2.02
C ASN A 101 2.54 -9.59 -1.62
N SER A 102 2.39 -8.28 -1.80
CA SER A 102 1.18 -7.54 -1.44
C SER A 102 0.61 -6.74 -2.62
N TYR A 103 -0.69 -6.45 -2.55
CA TYR A 103 -1.28 -5.37 -3.35
C TYR A 103 -0.94 -4.04 -2.69
N TYR A 104 -0.91 -2.97 -3.48
CA TYR A 104 -0.62 -1.64 -2.98
C TYR A 104 -1.28 -0.56 -3.83
N ILE A 105 -1.56 0.59 -3.23
CA ILE A 105 -2.03 1.78 -3.94
C ILE A 105 -0.84 2.43 -4.65
N VAL A 106 -1.01 2.68 -5.95
CA VAL A 106 -0.04 3.38 -6.78
C VAL A 106 -0.11 4.86 -6.42
N PRO A 107 1.00 5.47 -5.95
CA PRO A 107 1.00 6.89 -5.65
C PRO A 107 0.83 7.71 -6.93
N ASP A 108 -0.02 8.72 -6.87
CA ASP A 108 -0.09 9.77 -7.87
C ASP A 108 0.92 10.89 -7.57
N PHE A 109 1.15 11.75 -8.55
CA PHE A 109 1.99 12.93 -8.43
C PHE A 109 1.50 14.03 -9.36
N LEU A 110 1.73 15.28 -8.99
CA LEU A 110 1.41 16.43 -9.83
C LEU A 110 2.53 16.70 -10.83
N HIS A 111 2.16 16.90 -12.09
CA HIS A 111 3.08 17.32 -13.14
C HIS A 111 3.17 18.85 -13.17
N GLY A 112 4.31 19.39 -12.71
CA GLY A 112 4.49 20.82 -12.39
C GLY A 112 3.95 21.83 -13.42
N PRO A 113 4.24 21.68 -14.73
CA PRO A 113 3.76 22.64 -15.74
C PRO A 113 2.24 22.67 -15.95
N THR A 114 1.53 21.59 -15.64
CA THR A 114 0.10 21.45 -15.97
C THR A 114 -0.78 21.29 -14.74
N ASN A 115 -0.18 21.15 -13.56
CA ASN A 115 -0.84 20.83 -12.29
C ASN A 115 -1.82 19.64 -12.39
N LYS A 116 -1.55 18.70 -13.30
CA LYS A 116 -2.37 17.51 -13.52
C LYS A 116 -1.81 16.33 -12.75
N ARG A 117 -2.69 15.45 -12.27
CA ARG A 117 -2.31 14.22 -11.55
C ARG A 117 -1.90 13.13 -12.53
N TYR A 118 -0.77 12.50 -12.27
CA TYR A 118 -0.24 11.38 -13.03
C TYR A 118 0.09 10.22 -12.11
N ILE A 119 0.01 9.02 -12.67
CA ILE A 119 0.47 7.79 -12.04
C ILE A 119 1.62 7.19 -12.85
N SER A 120 2.44 6.40 -12.19
CA SER A 120 3.51 5.62 -12.82
C SER A 120 3.19 4.14 -12.76
N ILE A 121 2.89 3.56 -13.92
CA ILE A 121 2.55 2.14 -14.03
C ILE A 121 3.58 1.39 -14.88
N ARG A 122 3.62 0.06 -14.75
CA ARG A 122 4.52 -0.82 -15.49
C ARG A 122 3.71 -1.83 -16.28
N ARG A 123 4.01 -1.97 -17.57
CA ARG A 123 3.45 -3.05 -18.39
C ARG A 123 4.10 -4.40 -18.06
N ALA A 124 3.56 -5.47 -18.66
CA ALA A 124 4.11 -6.83 -18.55
C ALA A 124 5.54 -6.94 -19.10
N ASP A 125 5.90 -6.10 -20.07
CA ASP A 125 7.27 -5.98 -20.62
C ASP A 125 8.26 -5.27 -19.68
N GLY A 126 7.79 -4.81 -18.50
CA GLY A 126 8.58 -4.12 -17.50
C GLY A 126 8.79 -2.62 -17.76
N ARG A 127 8.35 -2.08 -18.90
CA ARG A 127 8.49 -0.66 -19.21
C ARG A 127 7.57 0.19 -18.34
N ARG A 128 8.10 1.32 -17.86
CA ARG A 128 7.36 2.29 -17.04
C ARG A 128 6.70 3.33 -17.94
N TYR A 129 5.44 3.63 -17.65
CA TYR A 129 4.66 4.66 -18.31
C TYR A 129 4.12 5.64 -17.29
N GLN A 130 4.10 6.92 -17.66
CA GLN A 130 3.40 7.95 -16.93
C GLN A 130 2.09 8.23 -17.63
N ILE A 131 0.99 8.05 -16.91
CA ILE A 131 -0.37 8.21 -17.45
C ILE A 131 -1.11 9.23 -16.61
N ARG A 132 -1.82 10.14 -17.27
CA ARG A 132 -2.70 11.10 -16.60
C ARG A 132 -3.81 10.33 -15.89
N LEU A 133 -3.98 10.57 -14.60
CA LEU A 133 -4.91 9.81 -13.75
C LEU A 133 -6.35 9.92 -14.27
N ALA A 134 -6.79 11.13 -14.64
CA ALA A 134 -8.12 11.34 -15.22
C ALA A 134 -8.38 10.46 -16.46
N ARG A 135 -7.37 10.29 -17.31
CA ARG A 135 -7.49 9.43 -18.51
C ARG A 135 -7.60 7.97 -18.12
N PHE A 136 -6.83 7.54 -17.12
CA PHE A 136 -6.83 6.17 -16.62
C PHE A 136 -8.20 5.80 -16.02
N VAL A 137 -8.77 6.67 -15.17
CA VAL A 137 -10.09 6.45 -14.57
C VAL A 137 -11.19 6.43 -15.63
N ARG A 138 -11.24 7.44 -16.50
CA ARG A 138 -12.29 7.55 -17.54
C ARG A 138 -12.26 6.41 -18.55
N HIS A 139 -11.10 5.80 -18.78
CA HIS A 139 -11.02 4.64 -19.65
C HIS A 139 -11.77 3.43 -19.07
N VAL A 140 -11.74 3.27 -17.74
CA VAL A 140 -12.36 2.13 -17.05
C VAL A 140 -13.81 2.41 -16.66
N TRP A 141 -14.11 3.63 -16.23
CA TRP A 141 -15.43 4.01 -15.69
C TRP A 141 -16.29 4.82 -16.65
N GLY A 142 -15.71 5.39 -17.71
CA GLY A 142 -16.46 6.19 -18.67
C GLY A 142 -17.22 7.35 -18.02
N ALA A 143 -18.53 7.38 -18.26
CA ALA A 143 -19.44 8.38 -17.69
C ALA A 143 -19.73 8.17 -16.19
N ASP A 144 -19.48 6.98 -15.65
CA ASP A 144 -19.71 6.64 -14.23
C ASP A 144 -18.56 7.10 -13.32
N ALA A 145 -17.54 7.75 -13.88
CA ALA A 145 -16.40 8.25 -13.12
C ALA A 145 -16.79 9.47 -12.28
N ASN A 146 -16.62 9.37 -10.96
CA ASN A 146 -16.76 10.49 -10.02
C ASN A 146 -15.44 11.25 -9.81
N PHE A 147 -14.36 10.83 -10.46
CA PHE A 147 -13.06 11.44 -10.33
C PHE A 147 -13.03 12.86 -10.92
N ASN A 148 -12.80 13.84 -10.04
CA ASN A 148 -12.58 15.21 -10.42
C ASN A 148 -11.08 15.54 -10.31
N GLU A 149 -10.46 15.99 -11.41
CA GLU A 149 -9.01 16.25 -11.44
C GLU A 149 -8.64 17.62 -10.85
N GLU A 150 -9.64 18.43 -10.51
CA GLU A 150 -9.50 19.78 -9.95
C GLU A 150 -9.52 19.82 -8.40
N GLU A 151 -9.80 18.69 -7.75
CA GLU A 151 -9.61 18.47 -6.30
C GLU A 151 -8.22 17.90 -5.98
#